data_AF-A0A430CHN6-F1
#
_entry.id   AF-A0A430CHN6-F1
#
_cell.length_a   1.000
_cell.length_b   1.000
_cell.length_c   1.000
_cell.angle_alpha   90.00
_cell.angle_beta   90.00
_cell.angle_gamma   90.00
#
_symmetry.space_group_name_H-M   'P 1'
#
loop_
_entity.id
_entity.type
_entity.pdbx_description
1 polymer ?
#
loop_
_entity_poly.entity_id
_entity_poly.type
_entity_poly.pdbx_seq_one_letter_code
_entity_poly.pdbx_strand_id
1 'polypeptide(L)'
;MSGVMTKPMRIAFSFLLWIGCAWPAQAAVTITFWSHELGNSFPHAFFSLRGTVDATGQPVDANYGFTAKSVSPAILMGTVPGRLDISKPFYISTSDAQFSYVMTDAQYADILALVAAWDDKIGDGHYNLNRRNCVHFVQEAARRLGLAGLDHPELMKKPRSFLKAVASANADRVTVLGMSGKAYLASLPPLPALGSSIGQLPPAPALPTAPAPTAALPRSATSSTTSKSDS
;
A
#
# COMPACT_ATOMS: atom_id res chain seq x y z
N MET A 1 -5.96 -2.21 75.44
CA MET A 1 -4.93 -2.80 74.56
C MET A 1 -5.55 -2.99 73.19
N SER A 2 -5.02 -2.27 72.21
CA SER A 2 -5.51 -2.19 70.82
C SER A 2 -5.20 -3.47 70.05
N GLY A 3 -6.10 -3.87 69.15
CA GLY A 3 -5.90 -4.98 68.21
C GLY A 3 -6.58 -4.70 66.88
N VAL A 4 -5.93 -3.91 66.03
CA VAL A 4 -6.28 -3.77 64.61
C VAL A 4 -5.66 -4.95 63.88
N MET A 5 -6.47 -5.84 63.29
CA MET A 5 -5.96 -6.86 62.39
C MET A 5 -6.71 -6.84 61.05
N THR A 6 -6.12 -6.05 60.16
CA THR A 6 -5.86 -6.30 58.73
C THR A 6 -7.00 -6.79 57.82
N LYS A 7 -7.38 -5.89 56.90
CA LYS A 7 -8.01 -6.18 55.60
C LYS A 7 -6.91 -6.43 54.54
N PRO A 8 -6.42 -7.65 54.27
CA PRO A 8 -5.58 -7.90 53.10
C PRO A 8 -6.34 -8.56 51.94
N MET A 9 -7.66 -8.72 52.01
CA MET A 9 -8.43 -9.51 51.04
C MET A 9 -9.36 -8.68 50.14
N ARG A 10 -9.04 -7.41 49.91
CA ARG A 10 -9.74 -6.55 48.94
C ARG A 10 -8.83 -5.88 47.92
N ILE A 11 -7.52 -5.88 48.14
CA ILE A 11 -6.56 -5.25 47.22
C ILE A 11 -6.08 -6.25 46.15
N ALA A 12 -6.07 -7.55 46.46
CA ALA A 12 -5.66 -8.60 45.51
C ALA A 12 -6.63 -8.77 44.31
N PHE A 13 -7.92 -8.45 44.48
CA PHE A 13 -8.91 -8.58 43.40
C PHE A 13 -8.89 -7.39 42.42
N SER A 14 -8.35 -6.24 42.84
CA SER A 14 -8.27 -5.04 42.00
C SER A 14 -7.06 -5.05 41.06
N PHE A 15 -6.02 -5.83 41.35
CA PHE A 15 -4.86 -5.95 40.46
C PHE A 15 -5.08 -6.92 39.28
N LEU A 16 -5.92 -7.94 39.45
CA LEU A 16 -6.20 -8.91 38.38
C LEU A 16 -7.11 -8.37 37.27
N LEU A 17 -7.84 -7.29 37.54
CA LEU A 17 -8.79 -6.69 36.59
C LEU A 17 -8.13 -5.69 35.61
N TRP A 18 -6.89 -5.29 35.84
CA TRP A 18 -6.19 -4.28 35.02
C TRP A 18 -5.34 -4.85 33.88
N ILE A 19 -5.11 -6.18 33.84
CA ILE A 19 -4.29 -6.82 32.81
C ILE A 19 -5.12 -7.26 31.59
N GLY A 20 -6.45 -7.14 31.64
CA GLY A 20 -7.36 -7.84 30.73
C GLY A 20 -7.83 -7.15 29.44
N CYS A 21 -7.46 -5.90 29.13
CA CYS A 21 -8.09 -5.19 27.98
C CYS A 21 -7.17 -4.40 27.06
N ALA A 22 -5.84 -4.58 27.11
CA ALA A 22 -4.98 -4.10 26.03
C ALA A 22 -5.05 -5.10 24.88
N TRP A 23 -6.12 -5.05 24.07
CA TRP A 23 -6.05 -5.60 22.73
C TRP A 23 -4.87 -4.89 22.06
N PRO A 24 -3.85 -5.60 21.54
CA PRO A 24 -2.83 -4.92 20.75
C PRO A 24 -3.57 -4.23 19.61
N ALA A 25 -3.60 -2.91 19.62
CA ALA A 25 -3.88 -2.16 18.41
C ALA A 25 -2.77 -2.55 17.44
N GLN A 26 -3.03 -3.53 16.58
CA GLN A 26 -2.02 -4.02 15.66
C GLN A 26 -1.69 -2.87 14.71
N ALA A 27 -0.52 -2.26 14.91
CA ALA A 27 0.06 -1.30 13.99
C ALA A 27 0.56 -2.09 12.77
N ALA A 28 -0.35 -2.39 11.86
CA ALA A 28 -0.03 -2.96 10.57
C ALA A 28 -1.05 -2.50 9.54
N VAL A 29 -0.62 -2.37 8.29
CA VAL A 29 -1.51 -2.08 7.17
C VAL A 29 -2.01 -3.39 6.56
N THR A 30 -3.32 -3.56 6.52
CA THR A 30 -3.97 -4.67 5.83
C THR A 30 -4.33 -4.26 4.41
N ILE A 31 -3.89 -5.05 3.43
CA ILE A 31 -4.38 -4.96 2.06
C ILE A 31 -5.56 -5.91 1.88
N THR A 32 -6.66 -5.43 1.32
CA THR A 32 -7.82 -6.27 0.95
C THR A 32 -7.99 -6.22 -0.56
N PHE A 33 -8.16 -7.38 -1.18
CA PHE A 33 -8.38 -7.52 -2.62
C PHE A 33 -9.87 -7.69 -2.91
N TRP A 34 -10.34 -6.93 -3.89
CA TRP A 34 -11.76 -6.78 -4.21
C TRP A 34 -12.02 -7.13 -5.66
N SER A 35 -13.17 -7.75 -5.90
CA SER A 35 -13.74 -7.87 -7.24
C SER A 35 -15.09 -7.20 -7.30
N HIS A 36 -15.37 -6.53 -8.41
CA HIS A 36 -16.69 -6.03 -8.74
C HIS A 36 -17.19 -6.75 -9.98
N GLU A 37 -18.31 -7.45 -9.84
CA GLU A 37 -18.96 -8.17 -10.92
C GLU A 37 -20.38 -7.62 -11.11
N LEU A 38 -20.75 -7.32 -12.35
CA LEU A 38 -22.11 -7.13 -12.87
C LEU A 38 -22.90 -5.83 -12.58
N GLY A 39 -23.61 -5.45 -13.64
CA GLY A 39 -24.37 -4.23 -13.85
C GLY A 39 -24.06 -3.67 -15.25
N ASN A 40 -24.11 -2.35 -15.40
CA ASN A 40 -23.72 -1.63 -16.62
C ASN A 40 -22.19 -1.32 -16.69
N SER A 41 -21.39 -1.98 -15.84
CA SER A 41 -19.99 -1.65 -15.60
C SER A 41 -19.06 -2.81 -15.97
N PHE A 42 -17.87 -2.46 -16.44
CA PHE A 42 -16.84 -3.45 -16.80
C PHE A 42 -16.37 -4.18 -15.53
N PRO A 43 -16.25 -5.52 -15.52
CA PRO A 43 -15.70 -6.27 -14.39
C PRO A 43 -14.38 -5.67 -13.92
N HIS A 44 -14.20 -5.56 -12.61
CA HIS A 44 -13.06 -4.84 -12.04
C HIS A 44 -12.42 -5.58 -10.88
N ALA A 45 -11.11 -5.42 -10.76
CA ALA A 45 -10.35 -5.79 -9.57
C ALA A 45 -9.56 -4.58 -9.05
N PHE A 46 -9.51 -4.44 -7.74
CA PHE A 46 -8.79 -3.37 -7.07
C PHE A 46 -8.39 -3.83 -5.67
N PHE A 47 -7.60 -3.03 -4.96
CA PHE A 47 -7.27 -3.29 -3.56
C PHE A 47 -7.48 -2.05 -2.68
N SER A 48 -7.74 -2.28 -1.39
CA SER A 48 -7.76 -1.23 -0.36
C SER A 48 -6.66 -1.47 0.66
N LEU A 49 -6.10 -0.39 1.20
CA LEU A 49 -5.12 -0.37 2.27
C LEU A 49 -5.77 0.25 3.50
N ARG A 50 -5.78 -0.47 4.62
CA ARG A 50 -6.38 0.01 5.87
C ARG A 50 -5.53 -0.40 7.07
N GLY A 51 -5.27 0.54 7.99
CA GLY A 51 -4.58 0.25 9.24
C GLY A 51 -3.65 1.40 9.65
N THR A 52 -2.54 1.05 10.28
CA THR A 52 -1.53 2.00 10.73
C THR A 52 -0.14 1.50 10.33
N VAL A 53 0.69 2.35 9.74
CA VAL A 53 2.09 2.02 9.41
C VAL A 53 2.87 1.86 10.71
N ASP A 54 3.53 0.72 10.90
CA ASP A 54 4.14 0.35 12.19
C ASP A 54 5.23 1.35 12.59
N ALA A 55 6.15 1.65 11.67
CA ALA A 55 7.30 2.52 11.92
C ALA A 55 6.96 3.99 12.19
N THR A 56 5.79 4.47 11.75
CA THR A 56 5.45 5.91 11.81
C THR A 56 4.18 6.23 12.58
N GLY A 57 3.34 5.24 12.88
CA GLY A 57 2.02 5.46 13.45
C GLY A 57 1.03 6.16 12.51
N GLN A 58 1.39 6.37 11.23
CA GLN A 58 0.51 7.02 10.27
C GLN A 58 -0.69 6.13 9.93
N PRO A 59 -1.94 6.59 10.13
CA PRO A 59 -3.12 5.85 9.71
C PRO A 59 -3.27 5.86 8.19
N VAL A 60 -3.75 4.74 7.64
CA VAL A 60 -3.97 4.53 6.21
C VAL A 60 -5.41 4.11 5.99
N ASP A 61 -6.10 4.79 5.08
CA ASP A 61 -7.39 4.39 4.51
C ASP A 61 -7.42 4.83 3.04
N ALA A 62 -6.97 3.93 2.17
CA ALA A 62 -6.82 4.22 0.74
C ALA A 62 -7.31 3.05 -0.09
N ASN A 63 -7.61 3.31 -1.36
CA ASN A 63 -7.93 2.24 -2.30
C ASN A 63 -7.46 2.60 -3.70
N TYR A 64 -7.09 1.58 -4.45
CA TYR A 64 -6.44 1.70 -5.76
C TYR A 64 -6.96 0.63 -6.70
N GLY A 65 -7.57 1.08 -7.81
CA GLY A 65 -7.85 0.27 -8.99
C GLY A 65 -7.15 0.84 -10.21
N PHE A 66 -7.02 0.06 -11.28
CA PHE A 66 -6.45 0.53 -12.54
C PHE A 66 -7.41 0.34 -13.69
N THR A 67 -7.73 1.42 -14.40
CA THR A 67 -8.79 1.46 -15.42
C THR A 67 -8.43 2.32 -16.62
N ALA A 68 -9.19 2.21 -17.70
CA ALA A 68 -9.08 3.12 -18.85
C ALA A 68 -9.61 4.52 -18.46
N LYS A 69 -8.99 5.59 -18.97
CA LYS A 69 -9.48 6.96 -18.75
C LYS A 69 -10.88 7.18 -19.33
N SER A 70 -11.19 6.49 -20.42
CA SER A 70 -12.51 6.49 -21.07
C SER A 70 -12.90 5.08 -21.47
N VAL A 71 -14.10 4.66 -21.10
CA VAL A 71 -14.66 3.35 -21.47
C VAL A 71 -15.32 3.47 -22.84
N SER A 72 -14.67 2.92 -23.87
CA SER A 72 -15.17 2.93 -25.25
C SER A 72 -14.75 1.66 -26.01
N PRO A 73 -15.34 1.38 -27.18
CA PRO A 73 -14.92 0.25 -28.02
C PRO A 73 -13.43 0.26 -28.39
N ALA A 74 -12.75 1.42 -28.32
CA ALA A 74 -11.30 1.52 -28.59
C ALA A 74 -10.45 0.63 -27.67
N ILE A 75 -10.94 0.32 -26.47
CA ILE A 75 -10.28 -0.61 -25.54
C ILE A 75 -10.09 -2.01 -26.18
N LEU A 76 -11.00 -2.42 -27.06
CA LEU A 76 -10.92 -3.71 -27.74
C LEU A 76 -9.95 -3.67 -28.93
N MET A 77 -9.65 -2.48 -29.45
CA MET A 77 -8.80 -2.29 -30.62
C MET A 77 -7.33 -2.08 -30.28
N GLY A 78 -6.97 -1.85 -29.01
CA GLY A 78 -5.57 -1.72 -28.63
C GLY A 78 -5.35 -1.04 -27.28
N THR A 79 -4.17 -0.44 -27.17
CA THR A 79 -3.77 0.32 -25.99
C THR A 79 -4.42 1.70 -26.00
N VAL A 80 -4.99 2.11 -24.88
CA VAL A 80 -5.61 3.42 -24.66
C VAL A 80 -5.04 4.08 -23.40
N PRO A 81 -5.23 5.39 -23.18
CA PRO A 81 -4.87 6.00 -21.91
C PRO A 81 -5.62 5.35 -20.74
N GLY A 82 -4.87 4.97 -19.72
CA GLY A 82 -5.31 4.44 -18.44
C GLY A 82 -5.03 5.40 -17.28
N ARG A 83 -5.51 5.04 -16.09
CA ARG A 83 -5.28 5.76 -14.85
C ARG A 83 -5.51 4.87 -13.65
N LEU A 84 -4.94 5.28 -12.51
CA LEU A 84 -5.42 4.82 -11.23
C LEU A 84 -6.80 5.44 -10.92
N ASP A 85 -7.65 4.63 -10.35
CA ASP A 85 -8.96 5.04 -9.88
C ASP A 85 -9.09 4.80 -8.37
N ILE A 86 -9.64 5.78 -7.69
CA ILE A 86 -9.99 5.69 -6.28
C ILE A 86 -11.49 5.41 -6.25
N SER A 87 -11.83 4.16 -5.97
CA SER A 87 -13.18 3.68 -5.79
C SER A 87 -13.90 4.47 -4.70
N LYS A 88 -15.06 5.01 -5.04
CA LYS A 88 -15.95 5.70 -4.09
C LYS A 88 -16.49 4.71 -3.05
N PRO A 89 -16.85 5.16 -1.84
CA PRO A 89 -17.37 4.28 -0.79
C PRO A 89 -18.54 3.38 -1.24
N PHE A 90 -19.44 3.91 -2.08
CA PHE A 90 -20.55 3.14 -2.65
C PHE A 90 -20.09 2.01 -3.58
N TYR A 91 -19.01 2.22 -4.34
CA TYR A 91 -18.47 1.20 -5.23
C TYR A 91 -17.86 0.04 -4.44
N ILE A 92 -17.16 0.35 -3.34
CA ILE A 92 -16.58 -0.66 -2.45
C ILE A 92 -17.70 -1.45 -1.76
N SER A 93 -18.77 -0.80 -1.28
CA SER A 93 -19.87 -1.48 -0.57
C SER A 93 -20.69 -2.42 -1.46
N THR A 94 -20.68 -2.20 -2.78
CA THR A 94 -21.33 -3.04 -3.80
C THR A 94 -20.36 -4.01 -4.48
N SER A 95 -19.08 -4.01 -4.11
CA SER A 95 -18.08 -5.00 -4.53
C SER A 95 -18.02 -6.17 -3.56
N ASP A 96 -17.25 -7.21 -3.89
CA ASP A 96 -17.02 -8.36 -3.02
C ASP A 96 -15.56 -8.41 -2.55
N ALA A 97 -15.36 -8.46 -1.23
CA ALA A 97 -14.04 -8.68 -0.63
C ALA A 97 -13.66 -10.15 -0.80
N GLN A 98 -12.58 -10.43 -1.54
CA GLN A 98 -12.17 -11.80 -1.84
C GLN A 98 -11.27 -12.36 -0.74
N PHE A 99 -10.18 -11.65 -0.42
CA PHE A 99 -9.24 -12.01 0.63
C PHE A 99 -8.48 -10.77 1.13
N SER A 100 -7.86 -10.88 2.30
CA SER A 100 -6.96 -9.87 2.84
C SER A 100 -5.63 -10.45 3.30
N TYR A 101 -4.64 -9.58 3.41
CA TYR A 101 -3.28 -9.92 3.82
C TYR A 101 -2.73 -8.78 4.69
N VAL A 102 -2.14 -9.13 5.84
CA VAL A 102 -1.49 -8.16 6.73
C VAL A 102 -0.05 -7.96 6.25
N MET A 103 0.30 -6.73 5.86
CA MET A 103 1.61 -6.42 5.26
C MET A 103 2.63 -6.02 6.31
N THR A 104 3.91 -6.28 6.02
CA THR A 104 5.01 -5.55 6.66
C THR A 104 5.12 -4.14 6.07
N ASP A 105 5.81 -3.23 6.78
CA ASP A 105 6.05 -1.87 6.27
C ASP A 105 6.85 -1.85 4.96
N ALA A 106 7.77 -2.81 4.77
CA ALA A 106 8.50 -2.96 3.51
C ALA A 106 7.55 -3.34 2.35
N GLN A 107 6.65 -4.30 2.59
CA GLN A 107 5.64 -4.67 1.60
C GLN A 107 4.67 -3.51 1.32
N TYR A 108 4.29 -2.75 2.34
CA TYR A 108 3.49 -1.54 2.16
C TYR A 108 4.21 -0.51 1.27
N ALA A 109 5.50 -0.25 1.49
CA ALA A 109 6.30 0.62 0.64
C ALA A 109 6.38 0.10 -0.81
N ASP A 110 6.54 -1.21 -1.01
CA ASP A 110 6.54 -1.83 -2.34
C ASP A 110 5.19 -1.66 -3.05
N ILE A 111 4.08 -1.72 -2.33
CA ILE A 111 2.75 -1.43 -2.87
C ILE A 111 2.59 0.05 -3.22
N LEU A 112 3.13 0.98 -2.43
CA LEU A 112 3.13 2.40 -2.81
C LEU A 112 3.98 2.66 -4.07
N ALA A 113 5.12 1.98 -4.20
CA ALA A 113 5.92 2.04 -5.42
C ALA A 113 5.17 1.47 -6.63
N LEU A 114 4.30 0.47 -6.43
CA LEU A 114 3.44 -0.07 -7.48
C LEU A 114 2.43 0.97 -7.95
N VAL A 115 1.76 1.60 -6.99
CA VAL A 115 0.80 2.69 -7.24
C VAL A 115 1.49 3.80 -8.04
N ALA A 116 2.66 4.26 -7.61
CA ALA A 116 3.41 5.29 -8.34
C ALA A 116 3.77 4.85 -9.77
N ALA A 117 4.20 3.61 -9.98
CA ALA A 117 4.58 3.10 -11.29
C ALA A 117 3.40 2.97 -12.29
N TRP A 118 2.15 2.89 -11.80
CA TRP A 118 0.94 2.76 -12.62
C TRP A 118 0.10 4.03 -12.68
N ASP A 119 0.51 5.08 -11.94
CA ASP A 119 -0.09 6.40 -12.01
C ASP A 119 0.15 7.03 -13.40
N ASP A 120 -0.84 7.78 -13.89
CA ASP A 120 -0.82 8.34 -15.24
C ASP A 120 -0.06 9.65 -15.37
N LYS A 121 0.38 10.25 -14.27
CA LYS A 121 1.17 11.49 -14.24
C LYS A 121 2.64 11.22 -13.97
N ILE A 122 2.94 10.26 -13.10
CA ILE A 122 4.32 9.97 -12.68
C ILE A 122 4.84 8.61 -13.18
N GLY A 123 3.96 7.73 -13.66
CA GLY A 123 4.31 6.37 -14.09
C GLY A 123 3.80 6.04 -15.49
N ASP A 124 3.53 4.76 -15.72
CA ASP A 124 2.98 4.23 -16.96
C ASP A 124 1.46 4.05 -16.86
N GLY A 125 0.74 5.10 -17.24
CA GLY A 125 -0.71 5.12 -17.33
C GLY A 125 -1.28 4.56 -18.64
N HIS A 126 -0.68 3.59 -19.31
CA HIS A 126 -1.32 2.94 -20.48
C HIS A 126 -2.21 1.77 -20.08
N TYR A 127 -3.44 1.73 -20.59
CA TYR A 127 -4.38 0.63 -20.40
C TYR A 127 -4.45 -0.25 -21.64
N ASN A 128 -4.38 -1.56 -21.45
CA ASN A 128 -4.61 -2.55 -22.51
C ASN A 128 -5.36 -3.75 -21.94
N LEU A 129 -6.48 -4.10 -22.56
CA LEU A 129 -7.35 -5.18 -22.07
C LEU A 129 -6.65 -6.55 -21.98
N ASN A 130 -5.65 -6.82 -22.82
CA ASN A 130 -4.97 -8.11 -22.88
C ASN A 130 -3.63 -8.15 -22.13
N ARG A 131 -3.03 -6.99 -21.84
CA ARG A 131 -1.63 -6.91 -21.39
C ARG A 131 -1.40 -6.05 -20.15
N ARG A 132 -2.31 -5.13 -19.84
CA ARG A 132 -2.15 -4.13 -18.76
C ARG A 132 -3.52 -3.59 -18.35
N ASN A 133 -4.23 -4.37 -17.55
CA ASN A 133 -5.57 -4.05 -17.08
C ASN A 133 -5.64 -4.19 -15.54
N CYS A 134 -6.83 -4.06 -14.97
CA CYS A 134 -7.05 -4.20 -13.53
C CYS A 134 -6.55 -5.53 -12.93
N VAL A 135 -6.67 -6.65 -13.65
CA VAL A 135 -6.19 -7.96 -13.19
C VAL A 135 -4.67 -8.01 -13.13
N HIS A 136 -3.99 -7.48 -14.15
CA HIS A 136 -2.53 -7.39 -14.17
C HIS A 136 -2.00 -6.49 -13.03
N PHE A 137 -2.74 -5.42 -12.71
CA PHE A 137 -2.41 -4.53 -11.61
C PHE A 137 -2.47 -5.25 -10.24
N VAL A 138 -3.57 -5.97 -9.96
CA VAL A 138 -3.68 -6.72 -8.70
C VAL A 138 -2.79 -7.96 -8.66
N GLN A 139 -2.48 -8.57 -9.80
CA GLN A 139 -1.49 -9.64 -9.92
C GLN A 139 -0.11 -9.14 -9.51
N GLU A 140 0.28 -7.96 -9.99
CA GLU A 140 1.55 -7.32 -9.64
C GLU A 140 1.59 -6.92 -8.16
N ALA A 141 0.48 -6.45 -7.57
CA ALA A 141 0.38 -6.25 -6.14
C ALA A 141 0.60 -7.56 -5.38
N ALA A 142 -0.11 -8.63 -5.73
CA ALA A 142 0.04 -9.95 -5.13
C ALA A 142 1.48 -10.49 -5.25
N ARG A 143 2.16 -10.22 -6.37
CA ARG A 143 3.56 -10.58 -6.59
C ARG A 143 4.50 -9.86 -5.61
N ARG A 144 4.29 -8.56 -5.36
CA ARG A 144 5.09 -7.79 -4.39
C ARG A 144 4.86 -8.22 -2.95
N LEU A 145 3.67 -8.75 -2.65
CA LEU A 145 3.38 -9.40 -1.36
C LEU A 145 4.00 -10.80 -1.24
N GLY A 146 4.60 -11.32 -2.31
CA GLY A 146 5.17 -12.66 -2.35
C GLY A 146 4.11 -13.77 -2.32
N LEU A 147 2.90 -13.52 -2.82
CA LEU A 147 1.85 -14.55 -2.95
C LEU A 147 2.15 -15.49 -4.12
N ALA A 148 1.76 -16.75 -3.99
CA ALA A 148 1.94 -17.81 -4.99
C ALA A 148 0.71 -17.94 -5.91
N GLY A 149 0.84 -18.76 -6.97
CA GLY A 149 -0.28 -19.08 -7.87
C GLY A 149 -0.76 -17.89 -8.70
N LEU A 150 0.17 -17.09 -9.21
CA LEU A 150 -0.16 -15.85 -9.94
C LEU A 150 -0.28 -16.05 -11.45
N ASP A 151 0.22 -17.15 -12.01
CA ASP A 151 0.24 -17.40 -13.45
C ASP A 151 -1.09 -17.99 -13.94
N HIS A 152 -1.97 -17.11 -14.44
CA HIS A 152 -3.31 -17.43 -14.91
C HIS A 152 -3.69 -16.62 -16.17
N PRO A 153 -3.00 -16.83 -17.31
CA PRO A 153 -3.24 -16.04 -18.53
C PRO A 153 -4.70 -16.08 -18.99
N GLU A 154 -5.42 -17.16 -18.73
CA GLU A 154 -6.84 -17.37 -19.02
C GLU A 154 -7.80 -16.57 -18.13
N LEU A 155 -7.33 -16.07 -16.97
CA LEU A 155 -8.12 -15.31 -16.00
C LEU A 155 -7.86 -13.80 -16.04
N MET A 156 -6.98 -13.34 -16.94
CA MET A 156 -6.61 -11.92 -17.04
C MET A 156 -7.76 -10.96 -17.40
N LYS A 157 -8.96 -11.49 -17.70
CA LYS A 157 -10.21 -10.71 -17.91
C LYS A 157 -11.34 -11.14 -16.98
N LYS A 158 -11.03 -11.96 -15.97
CA LYS A 158 -11.98 -12.56 -15.03
C LYS A 158 -11.56 -12.20 -13.59
N PRO A 159 -11.71 -10.93 -13.17
CA PRO A 159 -11.13 -10.41 -11.94
C PRO A 159 -11.50 -11.25 -10.71
N ARG A 160 -12.77 -11.61 -10.52
CA ARG A 160 -13.16 -12.50 -9.40
C ARG A 160 -12.50 -13.87 -9.48
N SER A 161 -12.48 -14.49 -10.65
CA SER A 161 -11.93 -15.83 -10.81
C SER A 161 -10.43 -15.84 -10.52
N PHE A 162 -9.70 -14.83 -11.00
CA PHE A 162 -8.29 -14.64 -10.70
C PHE A 162 -8.04 -14.50 -9.19
N LEU A 163 -8.74 -13.60 -8.52
CA LEU A 163 -8.55 -13.37 -7.08
C LEU A 163 -8.90 -14.61 -6.23
N LYS A 164 -9.91 -15.39 -6.63
CA LYS A 164 -10.23 -16.66 -5.98
C LYS A 164 -9.13 -17.70 -6.16
N ALA A 165 -8.52 -17.78 -7.34
CA ALA A 165 -7.40 -18.69 -7.59
C ALA A 165 -6.19 -18.34 -6.72
N VAL A 166 -5.83 -17.05 -6.66
CA VAL A 166 -4.76 -16.55 -5.78
C VAL A 166 -5.07 -16.83 -4.30
N ALA A 167 -6.29 -16.56 -3.84
CA ALA A 167 -6.69 -16.85 -2.46
C ALA A 167 -6.57 -18.35 -2.13
N SER A 168 -7.03 -19.23 -3.04
CA SER A 168 -6.94 -20.67 -2.87
C SER A 168 -5.51 -21.19 -2.80
N ALA A 169 -4.60 -20.61 -3.59
CA ALA A 169 -3.19 -20.98 -3.61
C ALA A 169 -2.40 -20.49 -2.37
N ASN A 170 -3.00 -19.64 -1.53
CA ASN A 170 -2.35 -19.01 -0.38
C ASN A 170 -3.25 -19.08 0.88
N ALA A 171 -4.14 -20.06 0.99
CA ALA A 171 -5.15 -20.12 2.05
C ALA A 171 -4.56 -20.22 3.47
N ASP A 172 -3.30 -20.62 3.59
CA ASP A 172 -2.50 -20.65 4.82
C ASP A 172 -1.85 -19.28 5.17
N ARG A 173 -1.84 -18.34 4.21
CA ARG A 173 -1.16 -17.03 4.32
C ARG A 173 -2.10 -15.84 4.26
N VAL A 174 -3.29 -16.00 3.67
CA VAL A 174 -4.29 -14.93 3.54
C VAL A 174 -5.52 -15.22 4.38
N THR A 175 -6.22 -14.17 4.80
CA THR A 175 -7.58 -14.32 5.33
C THR A 175 -8.54 -14.38 4.15
N VAL A 176 -9.10 -15.56 3.87
CA VAL A 176 -10.13 -15.73 2.85
C VAL A 176 -11.46 -15.16 3.35
N LEU A 177 -12.03 -14.20 2.63
CA LEU A 177 -13.22 -13.45 3.05
C LEU A 177 -14.47 -13.93 2.32
N GLY A 178 -14.44 -13.91 0.99
CA GLY A 178 -15.52 -14.39 0.14
C GLY A 178 -16.90 -13.77 0.42
N MET A 179 -16.96 -12.52 0.86
CA MET A 179 -18.19 -11.86 1.32
C MET A 179 -18.45 -10.52 0.62
N SER A 180 -19.71 -10.05 0.72
CA SER A 180 -20.07 -8.74 0.16
C SER A 180 -19.34 -7.61 0.87
N GLY A 181 -19.05 -6.56 0.13
CA GLY A 181 -18.32 -5.40 0.65
C GLY A 181 -19.06 -4.70 1.75
N LYS A 182 -20.40 -4.64 1.68
CA LYS A 182 -21.23 -4.16 2.79
C LYS A 182 -21.00 -4.95 4.08
N ALA A 183 -20.98 -6.28 4.01
CA ALA A 183 -20.75 -7.13 5.17
C ALA A 183 -19.33 -6.97 5.71
N TYR A 184 -18.33 -6.96 4.82
CA TYR A 184 -16.94 -6.79 5.22
C TYR A 184 -16.69 -5.42 5.86
N LEU A 185 -17.13 -4.33 5.24
CA LEU A 185 -16.97 -2.98 5.79
C LEU A 185 -17.62 -2.82 7.16
N ALA A 186 -18.76 -3.47 7.41
CA ALA A 186 -19.43 -3.46 8.71
C ALA A 186 -18.67 -4.24 9.80
N SER A 187 -17.82 -5.21 9.39
CA SER A 187 -16.97 -5.99 10.31
C SER A 187 -15.67 -5.28 10.68
N LEU A 188 -15.27 -4.26 9.93
CA LEU A 188 -13.99 -3.59 10.14
C LEU A 188 -14.02 -2.75 11.42
N PRO A 189 -12.93 -2.78 12.21
CA PRO A 189 -12.81 -1.89 13.34
C PRO A 189 -12.80 -0.42 12.87
N PRO A 190 -13.26 0.52 13.71
CA PRO A 190 -13.04 1.94 13.49
C PRO A 190 -11.55 2.21 13.28
N LEU A 191 -11.20 3.07 12.31
CA LEU A 191 -9.84 3.57 12.28
C LEU A 191 -9.59 4.42 13.52
N PRO A 192 -8.36 4.41 14.07
CA PRO A 192 -7.94 5.49 14.94
C PRO A 192 -8.25 6.79 14.21
N ALA A 193 -9.01 7.68 14.86
CA ALA A 193 -9.24 8.99 14.29
C ALA A 193 -7.87 9.57 13.90
N LEU A 194 -7.73 10.05 12.66
CA LEU A 194 -6.64 10.96 12.31
C LEU A 194 -6.62 12.00 13.43
N GLY A 195 -5.62 11.90 14.31
CA GLY A 195 -5.59 12.68 15.53
C GLY A 195 -5.83 14.13 15.16
N SER A 196 -6.62 14.82 15.97
CA SER A 196 -6.78 16.27 15.88
C SER A 196 -5.44 16.94 16.18
N SER A 197 -4.51 16.88 15.24
CA SER A 197 -3.27 17.62 15.15
C SER A 197 -3.21 18.33 13.79
N ILE A 198 -4.33 18.92 13.38
CA ILE A 198 -4.29 20.04 12.44
C ILE A 198 -3.66 21.19 13.21
N GLY A 199 -2.35 21.40 13.03
CA GLY A 199 -1.66 22.52 13.67
C GLY A 199 -0.14 22.55 13.56
N GLN A 200 0.54 21.45 13.21
CA GLN A 200 1.99 21.49 13.01
C GLN A 200 2.36 20.73 11.75
N LEU A 201 2.55 21.48 10.66
CA LEU A 201 3.33 20.99 9.52
C LEU A 201 4.69 20.54 10.09
N PRO A 202 5.17 19.31 9.85
CA PRO A 202 6.56 19.00 10.15
C PRO A 202 7.43 20.01 9.38
N PRO A 203 8.47 20.60 10.02
CA PRO A 203 9.39 21.44 9.29
C PRO A 203 9.94 20.64 8.11
N ALA A 204 9.93 21.26 6.93
CA ALA A 204 10.56 20.67 5.75
C ALA A 204 11.97 20.20 6.13
N PRO A 205 12.40 18.99 5.71
CA PRO A 205 13.78 18.60 5.88
C PRO A 205 14.65 19.68 5.23
N ALA A 206 15.57 20.24 6.01
CA ALA A 206 16.54 21.18 5.50
C ALA A 206 17.25 20.53 4.31
N LEU A 207 17.17 21.16 3.14
CA LEU A 207 18.00 20.83 2.00
C LEU A 207 19.45 20.75 2.48
N PRO A 208 20.21 19.68 2.20
CA PRO A 208 21.63 19.67 2.48
C PRO A 208 22.25 20.84 1.72
N THR A 209 22.85 21.77 2.47
CA THR A 209 23.63 22.86 1.95
C THR A 209 24.71 22.26 1.04
N ALA A 210 24.69 22.62 -0.24
CA ALA A 210 25.74 22.24 -1.17
C ALA A 210 27.10 22.67 -0.59
N PRO A 211 28.12 21.79 -0.59
CA PRO A 211 29.45 22.21 -0.18
C PRO A 211 29.96 23.30 -1.13
N ALA A 212 30.56 24.33 -0.55
CA ALA A 212 31.20 25.42 -1.27
C ALA A 212 32.25 24.88 -2.27
N PRO A 213 32.42 25.50 -3.44
CA PRO A 213 33.43 25.07 -4.40
C PRO A 213 34.82 25.17 -3.76
N THR A 214 35.49 24.03 -3.64
CA THR A 214 36.89 23.97 -3.23
C THR A 214 37.73 24.72 -4.26
N ALA A 215 38.42 25.77 -3.81
CA ALA A 215 39.38 26.51 -4.60
C ALA A 215 40.44 25.57 -5.17
N ALA A 216 40.64 25.62 -6.48
CA ALA A 216 41.71 24.91 -7.17
C ALA A 216 43.07 25.41 -6.64
N LEU A 217 43.93 24.47 -6.24
CA LEU A 217 45.32 24.74 -5.91
C LEU A 217 46.08 25.26 -7.16
N PRO A 218 46.96 26.27 -7.02
CA PRO A 218 47.79 26.73 -8.12
C PRO A 218 48.84 25.68 -8.50
N ARG A 219 48.97 25.43 -9.80
CA ARG A 219 50.07 24.65 -10.37
C ARG A 219 51.39 25.36 -10.08
N SER A 220 52.28 24.69 -9.37
CA SER A 220 53.67 25.12 -9.20
C SER A 220 54.35 25.17 -10.56
N ALA A 221 54.79 26.36 -10.95
CA ALA A 221 55.71 26.57 -12.04
C ALA A 221 57.08 25.97 -11.66
N THR A 222 57.60 25.10 -12.52
CA THR A 222 59.03 24.76 -12.57
C THR A 222 59.55 25.26 -13.90
N SER A 223 60.31 26.35 -13.83
CA SER A 223 61.00 26.95 -14.97
C SER A 223 62.45 26.49 -15.03
N SER A 224 62.92 26.35 -16.29
CA SER A 224 64.31 26.36 -16.77
C SER A 224 65.08 25.04 -16.66
N THR A 225 65.92 24.61 -17.63
CA THR A 225 66.76 25.40 -18.56
C THR A 225 67.22 24.57 -19.78
N THR A 226 67.37 25.25 -20.92
CA THR A 226 68.45 25.14 -21.94
C THR A 226 68.71 23.82 -22.69
N SER A 227 68.57 23.83 -24.02
CA SER A 227 69.73 24.04 -24.93
C SER A 227 69.31 24.18 -26.39
N LYS A 228 70.09 25.00 -27.08
CA LYS A 228 70.05 25.36 -28.49
C LYS A 228 71.31 24.71 -29.11
N SER A 229 71.19 24.01 -30.23
CA SER A 229 72.34 23.74 -31.10
C SER A 229 71.87 23.45 -32.52
N ASP A 230 72.43 24.25 -33.43
CA ASP A 230 72.23 24.28 -34.86
C ASP A 230 72.77 23.03 -35.58
N SER A 231 72.11 22.63 -36.67
CA SER A 231 72.67 22.35 -38.00
C SER A 231 71.56 21.91 -38.96
#